data_AF-A0A7V9T6H8-F1
#
_entry.id   AF-A0A7V9T6H8-F1
#
_cell.length_a   1.000
_cell.length_b   1.000
_cell.length_c   1.000
_cell.angle_alpha   90.00
_cell.angle_beta   90.00
_cell.angle_gamma   90.00
#
_symmetry.space_group_name_H-M   'P 1'
#
loop_
_entity.id
_entity.type
_entity.pdbx_description
1 polymer ?
#
loop_
_entity_poly.entity_id
_entity_poly.type
_entity_poly.pdbx_seq_one_letter_code
_entity_poly.pdbx_strand_id
1 'polypeptide(L)'
;MHRTLTKASILLFAASALVALPGHAQAATGTKASFVVNTQFSPDPSPILAATGPFTACTTVTDLGGDAVDTGPNTVLFTGEKRLNCDGGTVLLSYEARLNLAAGRKTFGNWTVLESTLPGVEAGGGRLKG
;
A
#
# COMPACT_ATOMS: atom_id res chain seq x y z
N MET A 1 -76.24 -5.89 27.20
CA MET A 1 -75.92 -5.12 25.97
C MET A 1 -74.61 -5.67 25.41
N HIS A 2 -74.67 -6.31 24.25
CA HIS A 2 -73.51 -6.85 23.53
C HIS A 2 -72.68 -5.72 22.91
N ARG A 3 -71.34 -5.90 22.91
CA ARG A 3 -70.46 -5.43 21.83
C ARG A 3 -69.12 -6.18 21.90
N THR A 4 -69.01 -7.19 21.05
CA THR A 4 -67.77 -7.78 20.56
C THR A 4 -66.99 -6.75 19.74
N LEU A 5 -65.65 -6.73 19.87
CA LEU A 5 -64.79 -6.11 18.86
C LEU A 5 -63.47 -6.88 18.70
N THR A 6 -63.12 -6.99 17.44
CA THR A 6 -62.28 -7.98 16.76
C THR A 6 -60.79 -7.72 16.91
N LYS A 7 -60.02 -8.82 16.85
CA LYS A 7 -58.55 -8.91 16.75
C LYS A 7 -57.96 -7.97 15.67
N ALA A 8 -56.78 -7.41 15.97
CA ALA A 8 -55.80 -7.05 14.95
C ALA A 8 -54.40 -7.46 15.46
N SER A 9 -53.92 -8.61 14.98
CA SER A 9 -52.56 -9.09 15.21
C SER A 9 -51.60 -8.29 14.35
N ILE A 10 -50.69 -7.54 14.96
CA ILE A 10 -49.61 -6.85 14.26
C ILE A 10 -48.43 -7.82 14.16
N LEU A 11 -48.22 -8.39 12.97
CA LEU A 11 -47.00 -9.10 12.61
C LEU A 11 -45.91 -8.06 12.33
N LEU A 12 -44.99 -7.85 13.27
CA LEU A 12 -43.75 -7.13 13.01
C LEU A 12 -42.82 -8.04 12.19
N PHE A 13 -42.70 -7.79 10.90
CA PHE A 13 -41.56 -8.25 10.11
C PHE A 13 -40.34 -7.41 10.50
N ALA A 14 -39.47 -7.97 11.33
CA ALA A 14 -38.14 -7.41 11.54
C ALA A 14 -37.32 -7.65 10.26
N ALA A 15 -37.13 -6.58 9.48
CA ALA A 15 -36.22 -6.58 8.35
C ALA A 15 -34.77 -6.72 8.87
N SER A 16 -34.17 -7.89 8.67
CA SER A 16 -32.74 -8.08 8.87
C SER A 16 -32.00 -7.22 7.86
N ALA A 17 -31.48 -6.08 8.29
CA ALA A 17 -30.52 -5.30 7.52
C ALA A 17 -29.24 -6.13 7.37
N LEU A 18 -29.06 -6.74 6.20
CA LEU A 18 -27.75 -7.17 5.74
C LEU A 18 -26.90 -5.90 5.61
N VAL A 19 -26.04 -5.68 6.61
CA VAL A 19 -24.94 -4.73 6.48
C VAL A 19 -23.99 -5.36 5.46
N ALA A 20 -24.13 -4.95 4.19
CA ALA A 20 -23.15 -5.23 3.18
C ALA A 20 -21.84 -4.56 3.62
N LEU A 21 -20.91 -5.35 4.18
CA LEU A 21 -19.53 -4.91 4.33
C LEU A 21 -19.06 -4.44 2.95
N PRO A 22 -18.42 -3.27 2.82
CA PRO A 22 -17.80 -2.89 1.57
C PRO A 22 -16.80 -3.99 1.22
N GLY A 23 -17.13 -4.77 0.20
CA GLY A 23 -16.25 -5.77 -0.37
C GLY A 23 -15.03 -5.03 -0.89
N HIS A 24 -13.93 -5.14 -0.18
CA HIS A 24 -12.64 -4.68 -0.67
C HIS A 24 -12.34 -5.59 -1.86
N ALA A 25 -12.46 -5.04 -3.07
CA ALA A 25 -12.12 -5.76 -4.29
C ALA A 25 -10.68 -6.24 -4.15
N GLN A 26 -10.51 -7.53 -3.90
CA GLN A 26 -9.21 -8.13 -3.65
C GLN A 26 -8.49 -8.18 -4.99
N ALA A 27 -7.31 -7.55 -5.07
CA ALA A 27 -6.54 -7.54 -6.30
C ALA A 27 -6.18 -8.99 -6.69
N ALA A 28 -6.35 -9.33 -7.97
CA ALA A 28 -5.99 -10.65 -8.47
C ALA A 28 -4.47 -10.86 -8.34
N THR A 29 -4.08 -12.09 -8.01
CA THR A 29 -2.66 -12.49 -7.96
C THR A 29 -1.95 -12.13 -9.26
N GLY A 30 -0.78 -11.47 -9.15
CA GLY A 30 0.00 -11.05 -10.31
C GLY A 30 -0.42 -9.74 -10.96
N THR A 31 -1.33 -8.97 -10.34
CA THR A 31 -1.67 -7.61 -10.79
C THR A 31 -0.42 -6.73 -10.81
N LYS A 32 -0.11 -6.13 -11.97
CA LYS A 32 0.98 -5.17 -12.09
C LYS A 32 0.67 -3.93 -11.25
N ALA A 33 1.67 -3.46 -10.52
CA ALA A 33 1.57 -2.29 -9.66
C ALA A 33 2.79 -1.39 -9.83
N SER A 34 2.59 -0.11 -9.56
CA SER A 34 3.65 0.89 -9.49
C SER A 34 3.28 1.92 -8.44
N PHE A 35 4.29 2.56 -7.86
CA PHE A 35 4.12 3.75 -7.05
C PHE A 35 5.33 4.67 -7.24
N VAL A 36 5.12 5.97 -7.04
CA VAL A 36 6.13 7.02 -7.21
C VAL A 36 6.22 7.80 -5.91
N VAL A 37 7.42 7.93 -5.36
CA VAL A 37 7.69 8.61 -4.09
C VAL A 37 8.60 9.81 -4.35
N ASN A 38 8.36 10.93 -3.68
CA ASN A 38 9.30 12.05 -3.67
C ASN A 38 10.07 12.11 -2.36
N THR A 39 11.32 11.64 -2.38
CA THR A 39 12.20 11.58 -1.21
C THR A 39 13.25 12.70 -1.17
N GLN A 40 13.34 13.58 -2.18
CA GLN A 40 14.47 14.52 -2.26
C GLN A 40 14.34 15.76 -1.36
N PHE A 41 13.12 16.13 -0.93
CA PHE A 41 12.89 17.38 -0.17
C PHE A 41 11.71 17.33 0.81
N SER A 42 11.18 16.14 1.12
CA SER A 42 10.04 15.99 2.03
C SER A 42 10.49 15.54 3.41
N PRO A 43 9.92 16.10 4.50
CA PRO A 43 10.09 15.49 5.81
C PRO A 43 9.54 14.07 5.80
N ASP A 44 10.10 13.18 6.62
CA ASP A 44 9.51 11.87 6.87
C ASP A 44 8.19 12.03 7.64
N PRO A 45 7.07 11.42 7.21
CA PRO A 45 6.93 10.55 6.04
C PRO A 45 6.78 11.31 4.70
N SER A 46 7.40 10.76 3.64
CA SER A 46 7.35 11.31 2.28
C SER A 46 6.05 10.96 1.54
N PRO A 47 5.50 11.85 0.70
CA PRO A 47 4.27 11.57 -0.05
C PRO A 47 4.49 10.58 -1.20
N ILE A 48 3.48 9.75 -1.46
CA ILE A 48 3.32 8.97 -2.69
C ILE A 48 2.58 9.83 -3.71
N LEU A 49 3.25 10.17 -4.80
CA LEU A 49 2.72 11.07 -5.84
C LEU A 49 1.79 10.37 -6.82
N ALA A 50 2.00 9.07 -7.02
CA ALA A 50 1.17 8.23 -7.88
C ALA A 50 1.28 6.79 -7.40
N ALA A 51 0.18 6.06 -7.44
CA ALA A 51 0.16 4.62 -7.21
C ALA A 51 -0.90 3.94 -8.06
N THR A 52 -0.67 2.68 -8.41
CA THR A 52 -1.56 1.87 -9.25
C THR A 52 -1.75 0.48 -8.65
N GLY A 53 -2.79 -0.22 -9.13
CA GLY A 53 -3.08 -1.58 -8.67
C GLY A 53 -3.40 -1.63 -7.17
N PRO A 54 -2.89 -2.62 -6.43
CA PRO A 54 -3.13 -2.75 -4.99
C PRO A 54 -2.64 -1.57 -4.15
N PHE A 55 -1.71 -0.76 -4.67
CA PHE A 55 -1.12 0.35 -3.92
C PHE A 55 -1.86 1.69 -4.10
N THR A 56 -2.96 1.74 -4.85
CA THR A 56 -3.72 3.00 -5.11
C THR A 56 -4.18 3.73 -3.84
N ALA A 57 -4.42 2.98 -2.76
CA ALA A 57 -4.80 3.53 -1.46
C ALA A 57 -3.60 4.02 -0.62
N CYS A 58 -2.37 3.83 -1.09
CA CYS A 58 -1.15 4.23 -0.38
C CYS A 58 -0.87 5.71 -0.57
N THR A 59 -0.62 6.43 0.53
CA THR A 59 -0.51 7.89 0.53
C THR A 59 0.87 8.39 0.95
N THR A 60 1.55 7.66 1.82
CA THR A 60 2.86 8.07 2.36
C THR A 60 3.83 6.89 2.45
N VAL A 61 5.12 7.22 2.47
CA VAL A 61 6.22 6.29 2.71
C VAL A 61 7.05 6.80 3.87
N THR A 62 7.28 5.93 4.84
CA THR A 62 8.18 6.15 5.97
C THR A 62 9.49 5.43 5.72
N ASP A 63 10.61 6.12 5.93
CA ASP A 63 11.93 5.50 5.94
C ASP A 63 12.20 4.82 7.28
N LEU A 64 12.44 3.50 7.29
CA LEU A 64 12.68 2.75 8.52
C LEU A 64 14.17 2.56 8.84
N GLY A 65 15.02 2.81 7.85
CA GLY A 65 16.46 2.65 7.96
C GLY A 65 17.06 2.31 6.61
N GLY A 66 18.34 2.61 6.46
CA GLY A 66 19.08 2.27 5.26
C GLY A 66 20.55 2.60 5.39
N ASP A 67 21.33 1.93 4.56
CA ASP A 67 22.77 2.06 4.48
C ASP A 67 23.15 2.57 3.09
N ALA A 68 24.26 3.30 3.03
CA ALA A 68 24.90 3.71 1.80
C ALA A 68 26.35 3.24 1.84
N VAL A 69 26.77 2.50 0.82
CA VAL A 69 28.12 1.93 0.71
C VAL A 69 28.71 2.30 -0.63
N ASP A 70 29.90 2.89 -0.63
CA ASP A 70 30.68 3.10 -1.85
C ASP A 70 31.14 1.74 -2.40
N THR A 71 30.69 1.40 -3.61
CA THR A 71 30.99 0.10 -4.26
C THR A 71 31.94 0.22 -5.44
N GLY A 72 32.39 1.43 -5.74
CA GLY A 72 33.39 1.72 -6.77
C GLY A 72 33.60 3.22 -6.93
N PRO A 73 34.52 3.64 -7.83
CA PRO A 73 34.94 5.04 -7.95
C PRO A 73 33.81 6.02 -8.31
N ASN A 74 32.69 5.53 -8.83
CA ASN A 74 31.53 6.34 -9.21
C ASN A 74 30.20 5.64 -8.87
N THR A 75 30.19 4.70 -7.94
CA THR A 75 29.02 3.87 -7.65
C THR A 75 28.76 3.82 -6.16
N VAL A 76 27.54 4.17 -5.76
CA VAL A 76 27.05 4.02 -4.38
C VAL A 76 25.92 3.01 -4.38
N LEU A 77 25.97 2.04 -3.48
CA LEU A 77 24.90 1.10 -3.20
C LEU A 77 24.10 1.59 -2.01
N PHE A 78 22.79 1.74 -2.21
CA PHE A 78 21.83 2.05 -1.16
C PHE A 78 21.00 0.81 -0.88
N THR A 79 20.91 0.43 0.38
CA THR A 79 20.01 -0.63 0.86
C THR A 79 19.16 -0.09 1.99
N GLY A 80 17.98 -0.65 2.20
CA GLY A 80 17.16 -0.23 3.34
C GLY A 80 15.74 -0.75 3.27
N GLU A 81 14.94 -0.25 4.19
CA GLU A 81 13.54 -0.61 4.34
C GLU A 81 12.65 0.63 4.35
N LYS A 82 11.47 0.48 3.73
CA LYS A 82 10.46 1.52 3.64
C LYS A 82 9.10 0.94 4.00
N ARG A 83 8.29 1.70 4.73
CA ARG A 83 6.89 1.36 5.00
C ARG A 83 5.96 2.24 4.20
N LEU A 84 5.16 1.64 3.34
CA LEU A 84 4.04 2.31 2.69
C LEU A 84 2.85 2.30 3.64
N ASN A 85 2.26 3.47 3.88
CA ASN A 85 1.02 3.61 4.64
C ASN A 85 -0.14 3.78 3.66
N CYS A 86 -1.12 2.89 3.77
CA CYS A 86 -2.26 2.80 2.87
C CYS A 86 -3.56 2.80 3.65
N ASP A 87 -4.64 3.23 3.00
CA ASP A 87 -5.96 3.02 3.59
C ASP A 87 -6.21 1.51 3.71
N GLY A 88 -6.58 1.05 4.92
CA GLY A 88 -6.79 -0.36 5.22
C GLY A 88 -5.52 -1.21 5.49
N GLY A 89 -4.30 -0.64 5.52
CA GLY A 89 -3.12 -1.41 5.93
C GLY A 89 -1.76 -0.76 5.66
N THR A 90 -0.70 -1.54 5.85
CA THR A 90 0.68 -1.14 5.60
C THR A 90 1.43 -2.19 4.80
N VAL A 91 2.44 -1.77 4.05
CA VAL A 91 3.33 -2.66 3.30
C VAL A 91 4.77 -2.31 3.63
N LEU A 92 5.52 -3.27 4.17
CA LEU A 92 6.94 -3.17 4.42
C LEU A 92 7.71 -3.67 3.20
N LEU A 93 8.60 -2.83 2.68
CA LEU A 93 9.44 -3.12 1.54
C LEU A 93 10.90 -3.07 1.94
N SER A 94 11.73 -3.95 1.37
CA SER A 94 13.18 -3.72 1.28
C SER A 94 13.55 -3.27 -0.12
N TYR A 95 14.63 -2.48 -0.23
CA TYR A 95 15.18 -2.06 -1.50
C TYR A 95 16.70 -2.22 -1.55
N GLU A 96 17.20 -2.44 -2.76
CA GLU A 96 18.61 -2.32 -3.13
C GLU A 96 18.69 -1.46 -4.39
N ALA A 97 19.42 -0.34 -4.33
CA ALA A 97 19.55 0.59 -5.44
C ALA A 97 21.00 1.04 -5.64
N ARG A 98 21.47 1.06 -6.88
CA ARG A 98 22.79 1.56 -7.26
C ARG A 98 22.64 2.92 -7.90
N LEU A 99 23.37 3.90 -7.38
CA LEU A 99 23.57 5.21 -7.98
C LEU A 99 24.87 5.19 -8.77
N ASN A 100 24.81 5.54 -10.05
CA ASN A 100 25.99 5.78 -10.86
C ASN A 100 26.22 7.29 -11.03
N LEU A 101 27.28 7.78 -10.37
CA LEU A 101 27.66 9.20 -10.36
C LEU A 101 28.20 9.66 -11.72
N ALA A 102 28.90 8.78 -12.45
CA ALA A 102 29.44 9.09 -13.78
C ALA A 102 28.35 9.12 -14.86
N ALA A 103 27.27 8.35 -14.69
CA ALA A 103 26.16 8.26 -15.65
C ALA A 103 25.03 9.28 -15.37
N GLY A 104 25.38 10.48 -14.88
CA GLY A 104 24.41 11.55 -14.61
C GLY A 104 23.53 11.31 -13.39
N ARG A 105 24.07 10.63 -12.35
CA ARG A 105 23.39 10.37 -11.07
C ARG A 105 22.11 9.54 -11.21
N LYS A 106 22.07 8.62 -12.17
CA LYS A 106 20.95 7.68 -12.35
C LYS A 106 20.95 6.63 -11.27
N THR A 107 19.77 6.35 -10.72
CA THR A 107 19.58 5.31 -9.71
C THR A 107 18.74 4.17 -10.28
N PHE A 108 19.20 2.93 -10.10
CA PHE A 108 18.46 1.74 -10.53
C PHE A 108 18.61 0.63 -9.52
N GLY A 109 17.57 -0.17 -9.35
CA GLY A 109 17.55 -1.16 -8.30
C GLY A 109 16.38 -2.10 -8.37
N ASN A 110 16.21 -2.84 -7.29
CA ASN A 110 15.04 -3.68 -7.06
C ASN A 110 14.45 -3.37 -5.68
N TRP A 111 13.19 -3.73 -5.51
CA TRP A 111 12.52 -3.75 -4.23
C TRP A 111 11.70 -5.03 -4.10
N THR A 112 11.44 -5.45 -2.87
CA THR A 112 10.57 -6.59 -2.55
C THR A 112 9.70 -6.28 -1.36
N VAL A 113 8.49 -6.86 -1.32
CA VAL A 113 7.64 -6.89 -0.13
C VAL A 113 8.28 -7.87 0.87
N LEU A 114 8.49 -7.40 2.10
CA LEU A 114 8.89 -8.24 3.23
C LEU A 114 7.67 -8.70 4.00
N GLU A 115 6.80 -7.75 4.37
CA GLU A 115 5.59 -7.97 5.15
C GLU A 115 4.48 -7.05 4.67
N SER A 116 3.23 -7.47 4.83
CA SER A 116 2.08 -6.67 4.45
C SER A 116 0.87 -7.00 5.28
N THR A 117 0.17 -5.94 5.71
CA THR A 117 -1.17 -6.01 6.30
C THR A 117 -2.23 -5.50 5.33
N LEU A 118 -1.82 -5.01 4.15
CA LEU A 118 -2.72 -4.50 3.12
C LEU A 118 -3.44 -5.67 2.42
N PRO A 119 -4.78 -5.73 2.46
CA PRO A 119 -5.52 -6.81 1.83
C PRO A 119 -5.19 -6.96 0.34
N GLY A 120 -4.90 -8.19 -0.09
CA GLY A 120 -4.56 -8.49 -1.48
C GLY A 120 -3.09 -8.24 -1.86
N VAL A 121 -2.24 -7.85 -0.90
CA VAL A 121 -0.78 -7.80 -1.07
C VAL A 121 -0.14 -8.73 -0.06
N GLU A 122 0.23 -9.94 -0.49
CA GLU A 122 0.93 -10.93 0.37
C GLU A 122 2.44 -10.96 0.09
N ALA A 123 2.81 -10.75 -1.16
CA ALA A 123 4.19 -10.71 -1.64
C ALA A 123 4.27 -9.87 -2.92
N GLY A 124 5.47 -9.49 -3.31
CA GLY A 124 5.69 -8.76 -4.55
C GLY A 124 7.09 -8.20 -4.63
N GLY A 125 7.43 -7.67 -5.79
CA GLY A 125 8.70 -6.99 -6.00
C GLY A 125 8.74 -6.35 -7.37
N GLY A 126 9.75 -5.53 -7.58
CA GLY A 126 9.85 -4.79 -8.82
C GLY A 126 11.17 -4.08 -8.99
N ARG A 127 11.24 -3.30 -10.07
CA ARG A 127 12.38 -2.45 -10.37
C ARG A 127 12.21 -1.08 -9.75
N LEU A 128 13.33 -0.53 -9.32
CA LEU A 128 13.48 0.83 -8.83
C LEU A 128 14.20 1.66 -9.89
N LYS A 129 13.73 2.88 -10.13
CA LYS A 129 14.35 3.83 -11.05
C LYS A 129 14.20 5.25 -10.49
N GLY A 130 15.31 5.98 -10.43
CA GLY A 130 15.40 7.37 -10.01
C GLY A 130 16.28 8.19 -10.94
#